data_AF-A0A0C1GK49-F1
#
_entry.id   AF-A0A0C1GK49-F1
#
_cell.length_a   1.000
_cell.length_b   1.000
_cell.length_c   1.000
_cell.angle_alpha   90.00
_cell.angle_beta   90.00
_cell.angle_gamma   90.00
#
_symmetry.space_group_name_H-M   'P 1'
#
loop_
_entity.id
_entity.type
_entity.pdbx_description
1 polymer ?
#
loop_
_entity_poly.entity_id
_entity_poly.type
_entity_poly.pdbx_seq_one_letter_code
_entity_poly.pdbx_strand_id
1 'polypeptide(L)'
;MFSPPPTLHMLCGKIAAGKSTLAKRLASGSGTVLLAEDKWLNALFSNEMTSALDYVRCSSKLRSIMGSHVSSLLNAGISVVLDFPANTIETRSWMRSILEETSASHQLHVLCPPDDLCLQRLRERNARGDHPFAATEEQFRRFSKHFVPPSPAEGFNLVVHEEPN
;
A
#
# COMPACT_ATOMS: atom_id res chain seq x y z
N MET A 1 7.03 30.30 10.18
CA MET A 1 5.93 29.34 10.05
C MET A 1 6.52 27.95 10.17
N PHE A 2 6.09 27.15 11.14
CA PHE A 2 6.45 25.74 11.18
C PHE A 2 5.64 25.03 10.09
N SER A 3 6.34 24.40 9.13
CA SER A 3 5.69 23.45 8.23
C SER A 3 5.21 22.26 9.07
N PRO A 4 4.02 21.71 8.83
CA PRO A 4 3.61 20.47 9.48
C PRO A 4 4.67 19.38 9.23
N PRO A 5 4.87 18.45 10.18
CA PRO A 5 5.80 17.34 9.98
C PRO A 5 5.40 16.52 8.74
N PRO A 6 6.37 15.98 7.99
CA PRO A 6 6.07 15.07 6.88
C PRO A 6 5.27 13.88 7.40
N THR A 7 4.43 13.31 6.53
CA THR A 7 3.54 12.21 6.89
C THR A 7 3.84 10.98 6.03
N LEU A 8 3.98 9.83 6.68
CA LEU A 8 3.91 8.53 6.02
C LEU A 8 2.45 8.07 5.92
N HIS A 9 1.92 8.03 4.70
CA HIS A 9 0.62 7.48 4.39
C HIS A 9 0.75 6.02 3.96
N MET A 10 0.08 5.12 4.67
CA MET A 10 0.05 3.67 4.40
C MET A 10 -1.38 3.25 4.04
N LEU A 11 -1.52 2.20 3.23
CA LEU A 11 -2.80 1.79 2.66
C LEU A 11 -3.11 0.32 2.99
N CYS A 12 -4.20 0.11 3.71
CA CYS A 12 -4.73 -1.20 4.09
C CYS A 12 -6.05 -1.46 3.36
N GLY A 13 -6.18 -2.62 2.72
CA GLY A 13 -7.39 -3.01 2.00
C GLY A 13 -7.14 -4.11 0.98
N LYS A 14 -8.18 -4.89 0.70
CA LYS A 14 -8.13 -6.00 -0.27
C LYS A 14 -7.78 -5.51 -1.70
N ILE A 15 -7.46 -6.45 -2.59
CA ILE A 15 -7.26 -6.13 -4.02
C ILE A 15 -8.51 -5.41 -4.54
N ALA A 16 -8.33 -4.39 -5.39
CA ALA A 16 -9.41 -3.55 -5.91
C ALA A 16 -10.26 -2.77 -4.87
N ALA A 17 -9.81 -2.65 -3.61
CA ALA A 17 -10.44 -1.82 -2.60
C ALA A 17 -10.29 -0.29 -2.81
N GLY A 18 -9.72 0.16 -3.92
CA GLY A 18 -9.52 1.60 -4.20
C GLY A 18 -8.21 2.21 -3.67
N LYS A 19 -7.33 1.42 -3.06
CA LYS A 19 -6.05 1.89 -2.48
C LYS A 19 -5.23 2.78 -3.43
N SER A 20 -4.89 2.31 -4.63
CA SER A 20 -4.06 3.09 -5.56
C SER A 20 -4.73 4.38 -6.05
N THR A 21 -6.06 4.44 -6.06
CA THR A 21 -6.80 5.69 -6.35
C THR A 21 -6.61 6.69 -5.23
N LEU A 22 -6.81 6.25 -3.97
CA LEU A 22 -6.53 7.08 -2.80
C LEU A 22 -5.06 7.49 -2.74
N ALA A 23 -4.14 6.59 -3.08
CA ALA A 23 -2.70 6.84 -3.09
C ALA A 23 -2.34 8.02 -4.00
N LYS A 24 -2.87 8.01 -5.23
CA LYS A 24 -2.69 9.10 -6.21
C LYS A 24 -3.26 10.42 -5.71
N ARG A 25 -4.42 10.38 -5.04
CA ARG A 25 -5.05 11.58 -4.45
C ARG A 25 -4.22 12.15 -3.30
N LEU A 26 -3.72 11.30 -2.40
CA LEU A 26 -2.85 11.74 -1.29
C LEU A 26 -1.54 12.33 -1.81
N ALA A 27 -0.99 11.76 -2.89
CA ALA A 27 0.26 12.20 -3.49
C ALA A 27 0.14 13.49 -4.31
N SER A 28 -1.06 14.04 -4.54
CA SER A 28 -1.21 15.32 -5.23
C SER A 28 -0.85 16.53 -4.35
N GLY A 29 -0.61 16.31 -3.05
CA GLY A 29 -0.14 17.36 -2.14
C GLY A 29 1.30 17.80 -2.45
N SER A 30 1.59 19.09 -2.23
CA SER A 30 2.97 19.60 -2.35
C SER A 30 3.91 18.88 -1.38
N GLY A 31 5.13 18.58 -1.83
CA GLY A 31 6.14 17.90 -0.99
C GLY A 31 5.78 16.46 -0.64
N THR A 32 4.98 15.78 -1.48
CA THR A 32 4.59 14.38 -1.29
C THR A 32 5.04 13.51 -2.47
N VAL A 33 5.60 12.34 -2.18
CA VAL A 33 6.04 11.37 -3.19
C VAL A 33 5.24 10.08 -3.08
N LEU A 34 4.77 9.55 -4.21
CA LEU A 34 4.13 8.24 -4.30
C LEU A 34 5.15 7.15 -4.62
N LEU A 35 5.24 6.15 -3.75
CA LEU A 35 5.98 4.91 -3.98
C LEU A 35 4.98 3.77 -4.15
N ALA A 36 4.74 3.38 -5.40
CA ALA A 36 3.81 2.32 -5.75
C ALA A 36 4.53 0.98 -5.97
N GLU A 37 4.23 -0.02 -5.13
CA GLU A 37 4.88 -1.33 -5.15
C GLU A 37 4.79 -1.97 -6.54
N ASP A 38 3.59 -2.01 -7.12
CA ASP A 38 3.34 -2.62 -8.44
C ASP A 38 4.24 -2.04 -9.53
N LYS A 39 4.53 -0.72 -9.49
CA LYS A 39 5.40 -0.07 -10.48
C LYS A 39 6.84 -0.56 -10.36
N TRP A 40 7.35 -0.65 -9.14
CA TRP A 40 8.70 -1.13 -8.87
C TRP A 40 8.84 -2.62 -9.15
N LEU A 41 7.88 -3.43 -8.71
CA LEU A 41 7.86 -4.87 -8.96
C LEU A 41 7.76 -5.19 -10.45
N ASN A 42 6.92 -4.49 -11.20
CA ASN A 42 6.84 -4.66 -12.65
C ASN A 42 8.15 -4.30 -13.35
N ALA A 43 8.78 -3.19 -12.98
CA ALA A 43 10.03 -2.75 -13.59
C ALA A 43 11.21 -3.67 -13.29
N LEU A 44 11.29 -4.20 -12.07
CA LEU A 44 12.44 -4.97 -11.60
C LEU A 44 12.29 -6.49 -11.76
N PHE A 45 11.06 -7.01 -11.67
CA PHE A 45 10.80 -8.44 -11.49
C PHE A 45 9.68 -9.00 -12.37
N SER A 46 9.19 -8.27 -13.38
CA SER A 46 8.08 -8.75 -14.24
C SER A 46 8.34 -10.13 -14.84
N ASN A 47 9.58 -10.44 -15.23
CA ASN A 47 9.96 -11.73 -15.78
C ASN A 47 10.12 -12.85 -14.73
N GLU A 48 10.14 -12.51 -13.44
CA GLU A 48 10.33 -13.45 -12.34
C GLU A 48 9.02 -13.79 -11.60
N MET A 49 7.98 -12.95 -11.71
CA MET A 49 6.75 -13.07 -10.94
C MET A 49 5.66 -13.89 -11.66
N THR A 50 5.86 -15.20 -11.72
CA THR A 50 4.87 -16.12 -12.33
C THR A 50 3.89 -16.73 -11.33
N SER A 51 4.22 -16.68 -10.04
CA SER A 51 3.43 -17.28 -8.96
C SER A 51 3.29 -16.37 -7.74
N ALA A 52 2.38 -16.71 -6.83
CA ALA A 52 2.24 -15.99 -5.56
C ALA A 52 3.51 -16.11 -4.68
N LEU A 53 4.26 -17.21 -4.77
CA LEU A 53 5.53 -17.37 -4.04
C LEU A 53 6.61 -16.45 -4.61
N ASP A 54 6.67 -16.30 -5.93
CA ASP A 54 7.58 -15.34 -6.56
C ASP A 54 7.24 -13.91 -6.16
N TYR A 55 5.95 -13.55 -6.13
CA TYR A 55 5.52 -12.25 -5.62
C TYR A 55 6.02 -12.00 -4.20
N VAL A 56 5.84 -12.95 -3.27
CA VAL A 56 6.31 -12.82 -1.88
C VAL A 56 7.83 -12.66 -1.82
N ARG A 57 8.59 -13.42 -2.62
CA ARG A 57 10.06 -13.29 -2.72
C ARG A 57 10.46 -11.90 -3.21
N CYS A 58 9.88 -11.44 -4.32
CA CYS A 58 10.21 -10.17 -4.96
C CYS A 58 9.78 -8.97 -4.11
N SER A 59 8.58 -8.99 -3.52
CA SER A 59 8.10 -7.93 -2.62
C SER A 59 8.96 -7.85 -1.36
N SER A 60 9.38 -8.97 -0.79
CA SER A 60 10.27 -8.98 0.38
C SER A 60 11.65 -8.43 0.06
N LYS A 61 12.22 -8.76 -1.11
CA LYS A 61 13.48 -8.17 -1.60
C LYS A 61 13.36 -6.67 -1.86
N LEU A 62 12.22 -6.20 -2.35
CA LEU A 62 11.98 -4.76 -2.52
C LEU A 62 11.86 -4.05 -1.16
N ARG A 63 11.09 -4.61 -0.23
CA ARG A 63 10.90 -4.07 1.13
C ARG A 63 12.21 -3.94 1.91
N SER A 64 13.17 -4.85 1.70
CA SER A 64 14.46 -4.84 2.42
C SER A 64 15.32 -3.61 2.13
N ILE A 65 15.12 -2.93 1.00
CA ILE A 65 15.79 -1.67 0.67
C ILE A 65 14.87 -0.46 0.77
N MET A 66 13.56 -0.65 0.59
CA MET A 66 12.62 0.48 0.51
C MET A 66 12.44 1.17 1.86
N GLY A 67 12.54 0.44 2.97
CA GLY A 67 12.36 0.99 4.32
C GLY A 67 13.29 2.19 4.59
N SER A 68 14.60 2.00 4.44
CA SER A 68 15.59 3.06 4.69
C SER A 68 15.47 4.23 3.70
N HIS A 69 15.06 3.96 2.46
CA HIS A 69 14.79 5.01 1.48
C HIS A 69 13.60 5.87 1.90
N VAL A 70 12.52 5.25 2.39
CA VAL A 70 11.35 5.97 2.92
C VAL A 70 11.73 6.79 4.15
N SER A 71 12.48 6.22 5.10
CA SER A 71 12.97 6.96 6.28
C SER A 71 13.79 8.19 5.87
N SER A 72 14.65 8.06 4.86
CA SER A 72 15.47 9.16 4.36
C SER A 72 14.63 10.30 3.76
N LEU A 73 13.58 9.98 2.99
CA LEU A 73 12.66 10.97 2.43
C LEU A 73 11.89 11.70 3.53
N LEU A 74 11.36 10.96 4.49
CA LEU A 74 10.63 11.52 5.63
C LEU A 74 11.53 12.45 6.46
N ASN A 75 12.76 12.04 6.77
CA ASN A 75 13.71 12.87 7.51
C ASN A 75 14.16 14.11 6.71
N ALA A 76 14.05 14.09 5.38
CA ALA A 76 14.27 15.25 4.51
C ALA A 76 13.06 16.20 4.42
N GLY A 77 11.97 15.94 5.16
CA GLY A 77 10.77 16.78 5.14
C GLY A 77 9.78 16.45 4.02
N ILE A 78 9.95 15.31 3.35
CA ILE A 78 9.10 14.88 2.23
C ILE A 78 8.08 13.87 2.75
N SER A 79 6.79 14.15 2.56
CA SER A 79 5.73 13.18 2.85
C SER A 79 5.77 12.03 1.85
N VAL A 80 5.43 10.83 2.29
CA VAL A 80 5.47 9.63 1.44
C VAL A 80 4.11 8.95 1.47
N VAL A 81 3.58 8.66 0.29
CA VAL A 81 2.48 7.71 0.13
C VAL A 81 3.09 6.38 -0.28
N LEU A 82 3.03 5.41 0.64
CA LEU A 82 3.56 4.07 0.45
C LEU A 82 2.42 3.14 0.00
N ASP A 83 2.21 3.04 -1.32
CA ASP A 83 1.22 2.14 -1.93
C ASP A 83 1.79 0.72 -2.04
N PHE A 84 2.07 0.17 -0.85
CA PHE A 84 2.41 -1.22 -0.56
C PHE A 84 1.25 -1.80 0.28
N PRO A 85 0.91 -3.09 0.14
CA PRO A 85 -0.26 -3.65 0.81
C PRO A 85 -0.02 -3.82 2.32
N ALA A 86 -0.61 -2.95 3.14
CA ALA A 86 -0.59 -3.06 4.61
C ALA A 86 -1.57 -4.14 5.15
N ASN A 87 -1.71 -5.25 4.43
CA ASN A 87 -2.77 -6.24 4.63
C ASN A 87 -2.43 -7.32 5.64
N THR A 88 -1.14 -7.54 5.91
CA THR A 88 -0.66 -8.50 6.91
C THR A 88 -0.04 -7.78 8.08
N ILE A 89 -0.07 -8.40 9.27
CA ILE A 89 0.62 -7.90 10.47
C ILE A 89 2.12 -7.73 10.17
N GLU A 90 2.75 -8.70 9.50
CA GLU A 90 4.18 -8.63 9.13
C GLU A 90 4.51 -7.37 8.31
N THR A 91 3.70 -7.06 7.28
CA THR A 91 3.94 -5.88 6.45
C THR A 91 3.74 -4.60 7.26
N ARG A 92 2.76 -4.57 8.17
CA ARG A 92 2.56 -3.43 9.05
C ARG A 92 3.67 -3.28 10.09
N SER A 93 4.20 -4.36 10.64
CA SER A 93 5.39 -4.31 11.50
C SER A 93 6.60 -3.72 10.77
N TRP A 94 6.81 -4.09 9.50
CA TRP A 94 7.84 -3.45 8.67
C TRP A 94 7.57 -1.96 8.42
N MET A 95 6.32 -1.58 8.15
CA MET A 95 5.97 -0.16 8.03
C MET A 95 6.18 0.60 9.35
N ARG A 96 5.97 -0.07 10.49
CA ARG A 96 6.23 0.50 11.81
C ARG A 96 7.72 0.74 12.04
N SER A 97 8.59 -0.18 11.64
CA SER A 97 10.04 0.02 11.82
C SER A 97 10.57 1.21 11.03
N ILE A 98 9.95 1.56 9.89
CA ILE A 98 10.27 2.81 9.17
C ILE A 98 10.00 4.03 10.06
N LEU A 99 8.87 4.04 10.78
CA LEU A 99 8.50 5.15 11.64
C LEU A 99 9.45 5.31 12.82
N GLU A 100 9.99 4.21 13.35
CA GLU A 100 10.97 4.22 14.45
C GLU A 100 12.28 4.94 14.09
N GLU A 101 12.59 5.07 12.80
CA GLU A 101 13.77 5.78 12.28
C GLU A 101 13.50 7.27 11.98
N THR A 102 12.30 7.78 12.29
CA THR A 102 11.87 9.13 11.91
C THR A 102 11.06 9.82 13.02
N SER A 103 10.91 11.14 12.91
CA SER A 103 9.95 11.92 13.72
C SER A 103 8.69 12.29 12.92
N ALA A 104 8.47 11.63 11.78
CA ALA A 104 7.34 11.90 10.89
C ALA A 104 6.01 11.54 11.55
N SER A 105 4.95 12.21 11.13
CA SER A 105 3.59 11.75 11.40
C SER A 105 3.26 10.53 10.54
N HIS A 106 2.21 9.80 10.90
CA HIS A 106 1.77 8.64 10.14
C HIS A 106 0.25 8.52 10.11
N GLN A 107 -0.26 7.94 9.03
CA GLN A 107 -1.66 7.59 8.86
C GLN A 107 -1.77 6.23 8.15
N LEU A 108 -2.51 5.30 8.73
CA LEU A 108 -2.90 4.04 8.09
C LEU A 108 -4.34 4.17 7.58
N HIS A 109 -4.48 4.34 6.29
CA HIS A 109 -5.78 4.45 5.63
C HIS A 109 -6.36 3.05 5.40
N VAL A 110 -7.54 2.79 5.95
CA VAL A 110 -8.21 1.50 5.88
C VAL A 110 -9.39 1.59 4.93
N LEU A 111 -9.37 0.80 3.86
CA LEU A 111 -10.45 0.65 2.89
C LEU A 111 -10.90 -0.81 2.93
N CYS A 112 -12.11 -1.05 3.43
CA CYS A 112 -12.68 -2.40 3.55
C CYS A 112 -14.07 -2.50 2.89
N PRO A 113 -14.19 -2.21 1.58
CA PRO A 113 -15.44 -2.45 0.87
C PRO A 113 -15.78 -3.96 0.85
N PRO A 114 -17.06 -4.32 0.66
CA PRO A 114 -17.47 -5.71 0.50
C PRO A 114 -16.74 -6.42 -0.65
N ASP A 115 -16.56 -7.74 -0.51
CA ASP A 115 -15.87 -8.56 -1.51
C ASP A 115 -16.51 -8.46 -2.90
N ASP A 116 -17.84 -8.42 -2.97
CA ASP A 116 -18.56 -8.35 -4.25
C ASP A 116 -18.27 -7.04 -4.99
N LEU A 117 -18.15 -5.93 -4.26
CA LEU A 117 -17.75 -4.64 -4.83
C LEU A 117 -16.29 -4.67 -5.30
N CYS A 118 -15.39 -5.29 -4.52
CA CYS A 118 -14.00 -5.46 -4.94
C CYS A 118 -13.89 -6.30 -6.23
N LEU A 119 -14.64 -7.40 -6.31
CA LEU A 119 -14.67 -8.28 -7.48
C LEU A 119 -15.25 -7.59 -8.70
N GLN A 120 -16.32 -6.81 -8.54
CA GLN A 120 -16.86 -5.98 -9.60
C GLN A 120 -15.80 -5.01 -10.12
N ARG A 121 -15.17 -4.23 -9.23
CA ARG A 121 -14.10 -3.27 -9.60
C ARG A 121 -12.92 -3.98 -10.26
N LEU A 122 -12.54 -5.17 -9.80
CA LEU A 122 -11.48 -5.95 -10.41
C LEU A 122 -11.81 -6.34 -11.85
N ARG A 123 -13.04 -6.81 -12.11
CA ARG A 123 -13.50 -7.16 -13.47
C ARG A 123 -13.50 -5.94 -14.39
N GLU A 124 -14.03 -4.81 -13.93
CA GLU A 124 -14.03 -3.54 -14.68
C GLU A 124 -12.60 -3.08 -15.01
N ARG A 125 -11.68 -3.19 -14.05
CA ARG A 125 -10.28 -2.80 -14.24
C ARG A 125 -9.56 -3.71 -15.23
N ASN A 126 -9.76 -5.02 -15.10
CA ASN A 126 -9.21 -6.01 -16.03
C ASN A 126 -9.71 -5.78 -17.47
N ALA A 127 -10.96 -5.35 -17.64
CA ALA A 127 -11.52 -5.01 -18.95
C ALA A 127 -10.90 -3.74 -19.58
N ARG A 128 -10.39 -2.80 -18.78
CA ARG A 128 -9.72 -1.57 -19.27
C ARG A 128 -8.27 -1.80 -19.68
N GLY A 129 -7.58 -2.76 -19.06
CA GLY A 129 -6.22 -3.15 -19.43
C GLY A 129 -5.12 -2.12 -19.10
N ASP A 130 -5.40 -1.16 -18.22
CA ASP A 130 -4.50 -0.04 -17.89
C ASP A 130 -3.59 -0.29 -16.67
N HIS A 131 -3.40 -1.56 -16.28
CA HIS A 131 -2.61 -1.96 -15.12
C HIS A 131 -1.49 -2.97 -15.44
N PRO A 132 -0.39 -2.96 -14.67
CA PRO A 132 0.70 -3.93 -14.86
C PRO A 132 0.28 -5.36 -14.54
N PHE A 133 -0.71 -5.56 -13.65
CA PHE A 133 -1.14 -6.89 -13.21
C PHE A 133 -2.66 -7.06 -13.29
N ALA A 134 -3.10 -8.04 -14.08
CA ALA A 134 -4.49 -8.47 -14.20
C ALA A 134 -4.80 -9.59 -13.20
N ALA A 135 -5.19 -9.24 -11.98
CA ALA A 135 -5.49 -10.25 -10.98
C ALA A 135 -6.77 -11.02 -11.33
N THR A 136 -6.75 -12.35 -11.16
CA THR A 136 -7.94 -13.20 -11.32
C THR A 136 -8.81 -13.18 -10.05
N GLU A 137 -10.06 -13.62 -10.16
CA GLU A 137 -10.92 -13.81 -9.00
C GLU A 137 -10.33 -14.84 -8.01
N GLU A 138 -9.70 -15.90 -8.52
CA GLU A 138 -9.01 -16.88 -7.68
C GLU A 138 -7.86 -16.24 -6.88
N GLN A 139 -7.05 -15.40 -7.54
CA GLN A 139 -5.98 -14.64 -6.89
C GLN A 139 -6.58 -13.66 -5.86
N PHE A 140 -7.65 -12.95 -6.20
CA PHE A 140 -8.35 -12.07 -5.25
C PHE A 140 -8.73 -12.84 -3.99
N ARG A 141 -9.41 -13.99 -4.12
CA ARG A 141 -9.82 -14.81 -2.98
C ARG A 141 -8.63 -15.33 -2.20
N ARG A 142 -7.57 -15.80 -2.89
CA ARG A 142 -6.34 -16.31 -2.28
C ARG A 142 -5.64 -15.24 -1.44
N PHE A 143 -5.37 -14.05 -2.01
CA PHE A 143 -4.71 -12.96 -1.29
C PHE A 143 -5.58 -12.38 -0.18
N SER A 144 -6.90 -12.33 -0.36
CA SER A 144 -7.83 -11.84 0.66
C SER A 144 -7.86 -12.71 1.92
N LYS A 145 -7.49 -14.00 1.85
CA LYS A 145 -7.34 -14.85 3.04
C LYS A 145 -6.22 -14.40 3.98
N HIS A 146 -5.24 -13.67 3.47
CA HIS A 146 -4.14 -13.13 4.27
C HIS A 146 -4.44 -11.75 4.85
N PHE A 147 -5.59 -11.16 4.49
CA PHE A 147 -5.98 -9.86 5.03
C PHE A 147 -6.34 -9.99 6.51
N VAL A 148 -5.64 -9.24 7.34
CA VAL A 148 -5.93 -9.06 8.76
C VAL A 148 -6.18 -7.59 9.01
N PRO A 149 -7.35 -7.19 9.54
CA PRO A 149 -7.60 -5.78 9.85
C PRO A 149 -6.57 -5.25 10.86
N PRO A 150 -6.19 -3.97 10.80
CA PRO A 150 -5.30 -3.39 11.79
C PRO A 150 -5.96 -3.37 13.16
N SER A 151 -5.15 -3.63 14.20
CA SER A 151 -5.60 -3.58 15.59
C SER A 151 -5.00 -2.37 16.33
N PRO A 152 -5.66 -1.88 17.40
CA PRO A 152 -5.11 -0.79 18.22
C PRO A 152 -3.73 -1.08 18.81
N ALA A 153 -3.41 -2.35 19.08
CA ALA A 153 -2.11 -2.77 19.63
C ALA A 153 -0.93 -2.49 18.68
N GLU A 154 -1.20 -2.34 17.38
CA GLU A 154 -0.18 -1.98 16.39
C GLU A 154 0.15 -0.48 16.42
N GLY A 155 -0.67 0.34 17.09
CA GLY A 155 -0.46 1.76 17.39
C GLY A 155 -0.57 2.73 16.20
N PHE A 156 -1.14 2.31 15.08
CA PHE A 156 -1.31 3.17 13.92
C PHE A 156 -2.40 4.22 14.16
N ASN A 157 -2.19 5.44 13.63
CA ASN A 157 -3.27 6.41 13.52
C ASN A 157 -4.16 5.99 12.35
N LEU A 158 -5.32 5.41 12.65
CA LEU A 158 -6.21 4.88 11.63
C LEU A 158 -7.05 5.99 11.00
N VAL A 159 -7.19 5.94 9.68
CA VAL A 159 -8.16 6.73 8.92
C VAL A 159 -9.03 5.74 8.15
N VAL A 160 -10.23 5.47 8.66
CA VAL A 160 -11.17 4.54 8.03
C VAL A 160 -11.94 5.30 6.94
N HIS A 161 -11.92 4.76 5.74
CA HIS A 161 -12.69 5.29 4.62
C HIS A 161 -13.93 4.42 4.44
N GLU A 162 -15.09 5.00 4.74
CA GLU A 162 -16.37 4.42 4.38
C GLU A 162 -16.64 4.71 2.90
N GLU A 163 -17.21 3.74 2.19
CA GLU A 163 -17.73 4.01 0.86
C GLU A 163 -18.97 4.91 1.01
N PRO A 164 -19.12 5.98 0.22
CA PRO A 164 -20.40 6.65 0.14
C PRO A 164 -21.44 5.66 -0.39
N ASN A 165 -22.56 5.53 0.35
CA ASN A 165 -23.75 4.79 -0.09
C ASN A 165 -24.21 5.22 -1.49
#